data_AF-A0A519TGI9-F1
#
_entry.id   AF-A0A519TGI9-F1
#
_cell.length_a   1.000
_cell.length_b   1.000
_cell.length_c   1.000
_cell.angle_alpha   90.00
_cell.angle_beta   90.00
_cell.angle_gamma   90.00
#
_symmetry.space_group_name_H-M   'P 1'
#
loop_
_entity.id
_entity.type
_entity.pdbx_description
1 polymer ?
#
loop_
_entity_poly.entity_id
_entity_poly.type
_entity_poly.pdbx_seq_one_letter_code
_entity_poly.pdbx_strand_id
1 'polypeptide(L)'
;ADPQNYKSITKGTPLTPGKFYDLKFNLQPDDQIIPAGKQIGLMIFSSDKEFTLWPKAGTEITIDLNGTTLTLPVVGGASALEKAIK
;
A
#
# COMPACT_ATOMS: atom_id res chain seq x y z
N ALA A 1 4.63 2.65 5.74
CA ALA A 1 6.06 2.63 5.35
C ALA A 1 6.58 4.05 5.30
N ASP A 2 7.82 4.30 5.70
CA ASP A 2 8.44 5.64 5.58
C ASP A 2 9.03 5.82 4.17
N PRO A 3 8.60 6.82 3.38
CA PRO A 3 9.14 7.02 2.04
C PRO A 3 10.64 7.39 2.04
N GLN A 4 11.19 7.92 3.13
CA GLN A 4 12.64 8.16 3.26
C GLN A 4 13.46 6.85 3.24
N ASN A 5 12.81 5.72 3.51
CA ASN A 5 13.40 4.38 3.52
C ASN A 5 13.33 3.66 2.16
N TYR A 6 12.97 4.35 1.08
CA TYR A 6 12.84 3.77 -0.27
C TYR A 6 14.08 2.99 -0.76
N LYS A 7 15.28 3.30 -0.24
CA LYS A 7 16.54 2.59 -0.54
C LYS A 7 17.01 1.63 0.55
N SER A 8 16.55 1.79 1.78
CA SER A 8 17.04 1.03 2.93
C SER A 8 16.05 1.06 4.09
N ILE A 9 15.81 -0.11 4.69
CA ILE A 9 14.97 -0.25 5.87
C ILE A 9 15.61 0.35 7.15
N THR A 10 16.93 0.54 7.19
CA THR A 10 17.63 1.05 8.38
C THR A 10 18.21 2.45 8.22
N LYS A 11 18.29 2.98 6.98
CA LYS A 11 18.86 4.30 6.71
C LYS A 11 17.94 5.15 5.83
N GLY A 12 17.36 6.17 6.43
CA GLY A 12 16.57 7.18 5.72
C GLY A 12 17.42 8.13 4.88
N THR A 13 16.83 8.69 3.83
CA THR A 13 17.40 9.77 3.03
C THR A 13 16.34 10.84 2.76
N PRO A 14 16.66 12.14 2.84
CA PRO A 14 15.70 13.20 2.55
C PRO A 14 15.05 13.07 1.16
N LEU A 15 13.77 13.42 1.09
CA LEU A 15 12.99 13.42 -0.15
C LEU A 15 13.05 14.79 -0.82
N THR A 16 12.96 14.80 -2.14
CA THR A 16 12.84 16.01 -2.95
C THR A 16 11.38 16.21 -3.34
N PRO A 17 10.74 17.34 -3.02
CA PRO A 17 9.37 17.62 -3.45
C PRO A 17 9.19 17.52 -4.97
N GLY A 18 8.06 16.96 -5.41
CA GLY A 18 7.74 16.76 -6.84
C GLY A 18 8.47 15.60 -7.52
N LYS A 19 9.38 14.90 -6.82
CA LYS A 19 10.02 13.70 -7.33
C LYS A 19 9.24 12.46 -6.87
N PHE A 20 8.98 11.54 -7.81
CA PHE A 20 8.43 10.22 -7.49
C PHE A 20 9.49 9.28 -6.92
N TYR A 21 9.06 8.44 -5.98
CA TYR A 21 9.88 7.42 -5.33
C TYR A 21 9.09 6.12 -5.27
N ASP A 22 9.73 5.02 -5.66
CA ASP A 22 9.12 3.70 -5.59
C ASP A 22 9.23 3.13 -4.18
N LEU A 23 8.10 2.68 -3.63
CA LEU A 23 8.03 2.03 -2.33
C LEU A 23 7.60 0.58 -2.51
N LYS A 24 8.34 -0.33 -1.87
CA LYS A 24 8.00 -1.75 -1.82
C LYS A 24 8.10 -2.24 -0.39
N PHE A 25 6.99 -2.75 0.14
CA PHE A 25 6.92 -3.31 1.48
C PHE A 25 5.82 -4.36 1.56
N ASN A 26 5.94 -5.25 2.54
CA ASN A 26 4.91 -6.24 2.83
C ASN A 26 3.88 -5.64 3.79
N LEU A 27 2.61 -5.97 3.58
CA LEU A 27 1.55 -5.72 4.56
C LEU A 27 1.63 -6.77 5.67
N GLN A 28 0.92 -6.52 6.78
CA GLN A 28 0.76 -7.53 7.82
C GLN A 28 0.03 -8.75 7.22
N PRO A 29 0.50 -9.98 7.51
CA PRO A 29 -0.17 -11.18 7.01
C PRO A 29 -1.55 -11.31 7.64
N ASP A 30 -2.52 -11.75 6.84
CA ASP A 30 -3.88 -12.02 7.28
C ASP A 30 -4.46 -13.17 6.45
N ASP A 31 -5.45 -13.88 6.99
CA ASP A 31 -6.19 -14.93 6.31
C ASP A 31 -7.69 -14.57 6.32
N GLN A 32 -8.23 -14.30 5.13
CA GLN A 32 -9.57 -13.75 4.96
C GLN A 32 -10.31 -14.46 3.82
N ILE A 33 -11.56 -14.81 4.08
CA ILE A 33 -12.52 -15.22 3.05
C ILE A 33 -13.33 -13.99 2.66
N ILE A 34 -13.34 -13.64 1.37
CA ILE A 34 -14.19 -12.57 0.84
C ILE A 34 -15.50 -13.19 0.36
N PRO A 35 -16.65 -12.95 1.04
CA PRO A 35 -17.93 -13.52 0.63
C PRO A 35 -18.40 -12.97 -0.72
N ALA A 36 -19.26 -13.72 -1.39
CA ALA A 36 -19.91 -13.27 -2.62
C ALA A 36 -20.65 -11.92 -2.40
N GLY A 37 -20.51 -11.01 -3.36
CA GLY A 37 -21.07 -9.65 -3.28
C GLY A 37 -20.27 -8.67 -2.41
N LYS A 38 -19.13 -9.07 -1.85
CA LYS A 38 -18.18 -8.18 -1.16
C LYS A 38 -16.99 -7.85 -2.04
N GLN A 39 -16.26 -6.80 -1.66
CA GLN A 39 -15.13 -6.27 -2.42
C GLN A 39 -13.96 -6.00 -1.48
N ILE A 40 -12.75 -6.05 -2.03
CA ILE A 40 -11.53 -5.59 -1.35
C ILE A 40 -11.29 -4.13 -1.74
N GLY A 41 -11.11 -3.27 -0.74
CA GLY A 41 -10.73 -1.87 -0.94
C GLY A 41 -9.28 -1.63 -0.52
N LEU A 42 -8.48 -1.02 -1.39
CA LEU A 42 -7.15 -0.51 -1.05
C LEU A 42 -7.27 0.97 -0.66
N MET A 43 -6.89 1.30 0.57
CA MET A 43 -6.85 2.68 1.06
C MET A 43 -5.40 3.13 1.24
N ILE A 44 -5.06 4.28 0.66
CA ILE A 44 -3.74 4.91 0.79
C ILE A 44 -3.94 6.27 1.47
N PHE A 45 -3.30 6.46 2.62
CA PHE A 45 -3.35 7.70 3.39
C PHE A 45 -2.05 7.89 4.20
N SER A 46 -1.82 9.10 4.70
CA SER A 46 -0.56 9.48 5.38
C SER A 46 -0.60 9.23 6.88
N SER A 47 -1.39 10.04 7.59
CA SER A 47 -1.39 10.06 9.06
C SER A 47 -2.53 9.21 9.59
N ASP A 48 -2.16 8.18 10.32
CA ASP A 48 -3.03 7.39 11.19
C ASP A 48 -3.02 7.98 12.61
N LYS A 49 -4.22 8.25 13.14
CA LYS A 49 -4.46 8.82 14.45
C LYS A 49 -3.92 7.93 15.59
N GLU A 50 -3.95 6.62 15.41
CA GLU A 50 -3.58 5.67 16.44
C GLU A 50 -2.11 5.25 16.35
N PHE A 51 -1.49 5.33 15.17
CA PHE A 51 -0.21 4.68 14.91
C PHE A 51 0.91 5.56 14.35
N THR A 52 0.65 6.82 13.97
CA THR A 52 1.67 7.70 13.35
C THR A 52 1.80 9.06 14.04
N LEU A 53 2.85 9.80 13.68
CA LEU A 53 3.03 11.20 14.10
C LEU A 53 2.02 12.13 13.41
N TRP A 54 1.68 13.23 14.09
CA TRP A 54 0.70 14.21 13.60
C TRP A 54 1.38 15.54 13.32
N PRO A 55 2.06 15.66 12.18
CA PRO A 55 2.63 16.93 11.77
C PRO A 55 1.51 17.93 11.46
N LYS A 56 1.89 19.21 11.37
CA LYS A 56 0.98 20.25 10.88
C LYS A 56 0.46 19.87 9.48
N ALA A 57 -0.83 20.04 9.26
CA ALA A 57 -1.45 19.82 7.95
C ALA A 57 -0.86 20.74 6.86
N GLY A 58 -0.90 20.27 5.61
CA GLY A 58 -0.46 21.03 4.44
C GLY A 58 0.41 20.25 3.45
N THR A 59 0.90 19.06 3.82
CA THR A 59 1.62 18.18 2.89
C THR A 59 0.64 17.53 1.93
N GLU A 60 0.88 17.70 0.63
CA GLU A 60 0.17 17.00 -0.43
C GLU A 60 0.93 15.74 -0.84
N ILE A 61 0.18 14.66 -1.11
CA ILE A 61 0.73 13.39 -1.59
C ILE A 61 0.07 13.07 -2.91
N THR A 62 0.89 12.83 -3.92
CA THR A 62 0.46 12.38 -5.25
C THR A 62 0.86 10.93 -5.43
N ILE A 63 -0.09 10.09 -5.89
CA ILE A 63 0.13 8.68 -6.18
C ILE A 63 0.00 8.46 -7.68
N ASP A 64 0.99 7.80 -8.27
CA ASP A 64 0.86 7.27 -9.63
C ASP A 64 0.13 5.93 -9.57
N LEU A 65 -1.15 5.93 -9.97
CA LEU A 65 -1.99 4.73 -9.95
C LEU A 65 -1.56 3.70 -11.01
N ASN A 66 -1.00 4.12 -12.14
CA ASN A 66 -0.54 3.19 -13.17
C ASN A 66 0.72 2.43 -12.71
N GLY A 67 1.56 3.08 -11.89
CA GLY A 67 2.72 2.47 -11.25
C GLY A 67 2.43 1.74 -9.94
N THR A 68 1.18 1.73 -9.45
CA THR A 68 0.82 1.15 -8.16
C THR A 68 0.22 -0.25 -8.32
N THR A 69 0.74 -1.23 -7.58
CA THR A 69 0.24 -2.61 -7.61
C THR A 69 0.05 -3.18 -6.21
N LEU A 70 -1.04 -3.94 -6.01
CA LEU A 70 -1.26 -4.76 -4.83
C LEU A 70 -1.15 -6.24 -5.21
N THR A 71 -0.27 -6.99 -4.55
CA THR A 71 -0.14 -8.44 -4.75
C THR A 71 -0.78 -9.18 -3.60
N LEU A 72 -1.78 -10.01 -3.88
CA LEU A 72 -2.49 -10.82 -2.88
C LEU A 72 -2.20 -12.31 -3.10
N PRO A 73 -1.76 -13.06 -2.06
CA PRO A 73 -1.71 -14.51 -2.15
C PRO A 73 -3.14 -15.06 -2.12
N VAL A 74 -3.54 -15.78 -3.18
CA VAL A 74 -4.85 -16.41 -3.28
C VAL A 74 -4.71 -17.93 -3.14
N VAL A 75 -5.45 -18.53 -2.22
CA VAL A 75 -5.52 -19.99 -2.08
C VAL A 75 -6.05 -20.60 -3.37
N GLY A 76 -5.31 -21.56 -3.96
CA GLY A 76 -5.63 -22.12 -5.28
C GLY A 76 -5.12 -21.29 -6.48
N GLY A 77 -4.48 -20.15 -6.23
CA GLY A 77 -3.78 -19.34 -7.24
C GLY A 77 -4.69 -18.61 -8.23
N ALA A 78 -4.12 -18.22 -9.38
CA ALA A 78 -4.79 -17.39 -10.37
C ALA A 78 -6.08 -18.01 -10.92
N SER A 79 -6.10 -19.34 -11.13
CA SER A 79 -7.30 -20.04 -11.61
C SER A 79 -8.46 -19.99 -10.63
N ALA A 80 -8.21 -19.91 -9.32
CA ALA A 80 -9.25 -19.73 -8.32
C ALA A 80 -9.79 -18.29 -8.33
N LEU A 81 -8.89 -17.30 -8.45
CA LEU A 81 -9.28 -15.89 -8.58
C LEU A 81 -10.13 -15.65 -9.83
N GLU A 82 -9.70 -16.15 -11.00
CA GLU A 82 -10.43 -16.02 -12.26
C GLU A 82 -11.85 -16.59 -12.19
N LYS A 83 -12.06 -17.70 -11.46
CA LYS A 83 -13.39 -18.28 -11.26
C LYS A 83 -14.26 -17.46 -10.32
N ALA A 84 -13.67 -16.76 -9.36
CA ALA A 84 -14.39 -15.96 -8.37
C ALA A 84 -14.82 -14.57 -8.89
N ILE A 85 -14.11 -14.05 -9.90
CA ILE A 85 -14.39 -12.72 -10.49
C ILE A 85 -15.14 -12.77 -11.82
N LYS A 86 -15.37 -13.96 -12.38
CA LYS A 86 -16.27 -14.21 -13.52
C LYS A 86 -17.72 -14.23 -13.05
#